data_AF-A0A327KNI1-F1
#
_entry.id   AF-A0A327KNI1-F1
#
_cell.length_a   1.000
_cell.length_b   1.000
_cell.length_c   1.000
_cell.angle_alpha   90.00
_cell.angle_beta   90.00
_cell.angle_gamma   90.00
#
_symmetry.space_group_name_H-M   'P 1'
#
loop_
_entity.id
_entity.type
_entity.pdbx_description
1 polymer ?
#
loop_
_entity_poly.entity_id
_entity_poly.type
_entity_poly.pdbx_seq_one_letter_code
_entity_poly.pdbx_strand_id
1 'polypeptide(L)'
;MSKIDDLLSFDPLAAAEGLTGERMGESLNDETAALGLLFACTHSKMKRDALHEVGDTTYGDSLARYLSILDRLGFEQVLADEWPSSHNGVIETFFVFAHRDGLLLSFDTFRGNTVNAAKVSYNWMPKVDDWRNVRSSGHMNDGVWVGYHDAREALCHNLMKLRNRGEFVCPWIEQPFLWLLHYDDTKQPNYDYAAITSERISRLPQWVRDFISPAAQDAEGRTP
;
A
#
# COMPACT_ATOMS: atom_id res chain seq x y z
N MET A 1 -0.57 7.91 -21.56
CA MET A 1 -0.05 7.96 -20.17
C MET A 1 -0.73 9.16 -19.52
N SER A 2 -1.31 9.03 -18.33
CA SER A 2 -1.99 10.16 -17.67
C SER A 2 -0.96 11.11 -17.04
N LYS A 3 -1.33 12.38 -16.83
CA LYS A 3 -0.48 13.33 -16.10
C LYS A 3 -0.05 12.80 -14.72
N ILE A 4 -0.89 11.99 -14.08
CA ILE A 4 -0.57 11.34 -12.80
C ILE A 4 0.47 10.23 -12.99
N ASP A 5 0.36 9.39 -14.03
CA ASP A 5 1.37 8.36 -14.32
C ASP A 5 2.76 8.98 -14.54
N ASP A 6 2.84 10.09 -15.29
CA ASP A 6 4.09 10.80 -15.55
C ASP A 6 4.68 11.38 -14.26
N LEU A 7 3.83 11.90 -13.37
CA LEU A 7 4.28 12.39 -12.07
C LEU A 7 4.73 11.25 -11.16
N LEU A 8 4.00 10.14 -11.10
CA LEU A 8 4.35 9.02 -10.21
C LEU A 8 5.62 8.28 -10.65
N SER A 9 6.02 8.40 -11.91
CA SER A 9 7.20 7.73 -12.48
C SER A 9 8.44 8.63 -12.60
N PHE A 10 8.33 9.92 -12.29
CA PHE A 10 9.46 10.84 -12.38
C PHE A 10 10.51 10.55 -11.29
N ASP A 11 11.76 10.36 -11.72
CA ASP A 11 12.92 10.21 -10.84
C ASP A 11 13.70 11.54 -10.80
N PRO A 12 13.60 12.32 -9.69
CA PRO A 12 14.30 13.60 -9.55
C PRO A 12 15.81 13.48 -9.62
N LEU A 13 16.36 12.35 -9.17
CA LEU A 13 17.79 12.13 -9.17
C LEU A 13 18.28 11.84 -10.59
N ALA A 14 17.65 10.89 -11.28
CA ALA A 14 18.00 10.58 -12.66
C ALA A 14 17.87 11.82 -13.57
N ALA A 15 16.87 12.67 -13.31
CA ALA A 15 16.71 13.95 -14.02
C ALA A 15 17.87 14.92 -13.73
N ALA A 16 18.33 15.02 -12.48
CA ALA A 16 19.47 15.86 -12.11
C ALA A 16 20.78 15.34 -12.72
N GLU A 17 21.05 14.04 -12.62
CA GLU A 17 22.23 13.39 -13.22
C GLU A 17 22.25 13.55 -14.75
N GLY A 18 21.10 13.44 -15.40
CA GLY A 18 20.97 13.66 -16.84
C GLY A 18 21.29 15.09 -17.27
N LEU A 19 21.04 16.09 -16.41
CA LEU A 19 21.34 17.49 -16.71
C LEU A 19 22.78 17.88 -16.40
N THR A 20 23.35 17.36 -15.31
CA THR A 20 24.74 17.68 -14.92
C THR A 20 25.76 16.81 -15.65
N GLY A 21 25.34 15.65 -16.17
CA GLY A 21 26.23 14.67 -16.78
C GLY A 21 27.05 13.87 -15.76
N GLU A 22 26.77 14.04 -14.47
CA GLU A 22 27.49 13.39 -13.37
C GLU A 22 26.57 12.44 -12.60
N ARG A 23 27.12 11.28 -12.21
CA ARG A 23 26.40 10.29 -11.41
C ARG A 23 26.61 10.52 -9.92
N MET A 24 25.54 10.46 -9.13
CA MET A 24 25.67 10.48 -7.68
C MET A 24 26.41 9.23 -7.19
N GLY A 25 27.47 9.44 -6.40
CA GLY A 25 28.29 8.37 -5.81
C GLY A 25 29.66 8.15 -6.45
N GLU A 26 29.90 8.70 -7.65
CA GLU A 26 31.24 8.68 -8.28
C GLU A 26 32.10 9.88 -7.85
N SER A 27 31.46 10.98 -7.48
CA SER A 27 32.04 12.11 -6.74
C SER A 27 30.95 12.77 -5.88
N LEU A 28 31.30 13.27 -4.69
CA LEU A 28 30.44 14.19 -3.92
C LEU A 28 30.37 15.51 -4.69
N ASN A 29 29.55 15.55 -5.76
CA ASN A 29 29.23 16.82 -6.40
C ASN A 29 28.00 17.42 -5.71
N ASP A 30 28.28 18.39 -4.86
CA ASP A 30 27.29 19.16 -4.11
C ASP A 30 26.25 19.84 -5.02
N GLU A 31 26.60 20.17 -6.27
CA GLU A 31 25.68 20.79 -7.23
C GLU A 31 24.64 19.80 -7.78
N THR A 32 25.06 18.59 -8.18
CA THR A 32 24.12 17.53 -8.61
C THR A 32 23.21 17.12 -7.46
N ALA A 33 23.74 17.01 -6.25
CA ALA A 33 22.96 16.71 -5.05
C ALA A 33 21.95 17.82 -4.73
N ALA A 34 22.37 19.10 -4.78
CA ALA A 34 21.49 20.24 -4.55
C ALA A 34 20.38 20.34 -5.61
N LEU A 35 20.70 20.09 -6.88
CA LEU A 35 19.72 20.07 -7.97
C LEU A 35 18.72 18.93 -7.82
N GLY A 36 19.21 17.72 -7.48
CA GLY A 36 18.37 16.57 -7.18
C GLY A 36 17.40 16.84 -6.03
N LEU A 37 17.87 17.50 -4.96
CA LEU A 37 17.02 17.93 -3.85
C LEU A 37 15.97 18.95 -4.29
N LEU A 38 16.35 19.96 -5.07
CA LEU A 38 15.41 20.96 -5.60
C LEU A 38 14.31 20.31 -6.47
N PHE A 39 14.70 19.39 -7.35
CA PHE A 39 13.76 18.62 -8.16
C PHE A 39 12.87 17.76 -7.29
N ALA A 40 13.40 17.07 -6.28
CA ALA A 40 12.61 16.26 -5.37
C ALA A 40 11.57 17.10 -4.60
N CYS A 41 11.95 18.27 -4.10
CA CYS A 41 11.03 19.19 -3.41
C CYS A 41 9.91 19.69 -4.35
N THR A 42 10.29 20.18 -5.54
CA THR A 42 9.33 20.72 -6.52
C THR A 42 8.38 19.63 -7.01
N HIS A 43 8.94 18.47 -7.35
CA HIS A 43 8.19 17.32 -7.81
C HIS A 43 7.22 16.78 -6.75
N SER A 44 7.68 16.66 -5.49
CA SER A 44 6.82 16.22 -4.38
C SER A 44 5.61 17.15 -4.20
N LYS A 45 5.81 18.47 -4.35
CA LYS A 45 4.71 19.44 -4.31
C LYS A 45 3.75 19.25 -5.50
N MET A 46 4.27 19.17 -6.73
CA MET A 46 3.44 18.98 -7.93
C MET A 46 2.62 17.70 -7.87
N LYS A 47 3.24 16.60 -7.43
CA LYS A 47 2.59 15.30 -7.23
C LYS A 47 1.47 15.40 -6.18
N ARG A 48 1.77 15.97 -5.01
CA ARG A 48 0.77 16.18 -3.96
C ARG A 48 -0.41 17.01 -4.47
N ASP A 49 -0.15 18.15 -5.12
CA ASP A 49 -1.19 19.04 -5.61
C ASP A 49 -2.08 18.33 -6.66
N ALA A 50 -1.49 17.56 -7.57
CA ALA A 50 -2.22 16.79 -8.57
C ALA A 50 -3.09 15.66 -7.96
N LEU A 51 -2.57 14.93 -6.98
CA LEU A 51 -3.33 13.90 -6.26
C LEU A 51 -4.45 14.52 -5.42
N HIS A 52 -4.20 15.67 -4.78
CA HIS A 52 -5.23 16.42 -4.07
C HIS A 52 -6.39 16.83 -4.98
N GLU A 53 -6.07 17.34 -6.18
CA GLU A 53 -7.04 17.82 -7.17
C GLU A 53 -8.01 16.71 -7.60
N VAL A 54 -7.52 15.49 -7.79
CA VAL A 54 -8.35 14.32 -8.12
C VAL A 54 -8.93 13.60 -6.90
N GLY A 55 -8.69 14.14 -5.70
CA GLY A 55 -9.20 13.60 -4.45
C GLY A 55 -8.54 12.30 -3.99
N ASP A 56 -7.32 11.99 -4.44
CA ASP A 56 -6.59 10.78 -4.07
C ASP A 56 -5.76 10.94 -2.78
N THR A 57 -5.17 9.85 -2.30
CA THR A 57 -4.32 9.84 -1.09
C THR A 57 -2.97 10.47 -1.35
N THR A 58 -2.43 11.15 -0.35
CA THR A 58 -1.10 11.75 -0.38
C THR A 58 -0.30 11.41 0.87
N TYR A 59 1.03 11.41 0.74
CA TYR A 59 1.91 11.21 1.89
C TYR A 59 1.63 12.26 2.98
N GLY A 60 1.32 11.76 4.18
CA GLY A 60 0.98 12.58 5.33
C GLY A 60 -0.47 13.09 5.32
N ASP A 61 -1.38 12.41 4.60
CA ASP A 61 -2.81 12.70 4.69
C ASP A 61 -3.29 12.70 6.15
N SER A 62 -4.19 13.64 6.46
CA SER A 62 -4.91 13.62 7.72
C SER A 62 -5.84 12.41 7.77
N LEU A 63 -6.03 11.86 8.96
CA LEU A 63 -6.88 10.70 9.23
C LEU A 63 -8.29 10.94 8.66
N ALA A 64 -8.87 12.11 8.90
CA ALA A 64 -10.21 12.45 8.40
C ALA A 64 -10.31 12.42 6.87
N ARG A 65 -9.30 12.95 6.16
CA ARG A 65 -9.26 12.92 4.69
C ARG A 65 -9.11 11.48 4.20
N TYR A 66 -8.18 10.73 4.78
CA TYR A 66 -7.91 9.35 4.39
C TYR A 66 -9.15 8.46 4.56
N LEU A 67 -9.82 8.55 5.71
CA LEU A 67 -11.07 7.81 5.98
C LEU A 67 -12.17 8.18 4.99
N SER A 68 -12.32 9.46 4.62
CA SER A 68 -13.29 9.88 3.60
C SER A 68 -12.97 9.30 2.21
N ILE A 69 -11.70 9.13 1.88
CA ILE A 69 -11.28 8.47 0.62
C ILE A 69 -11.63 6.97 0.67
N LEU A 70 -11.35 6.28 1.78
CA LEU A 70 -11.69 4.87 1.95
C LEU A 70 -13.19 4.60 1.86
N ASP A 71 -14.00 5.44 2.52
CA ASP A 71 -15.47 5.37 2.46
C ASP A 71 -15.97 5.50 1.01
N ARG A 72 -15.49 6.50 0.26
CA ARG A 72 -15.85 6.68 -1.15
C ARG A 72 -15.39 5.52 -2.04
N LEU A 73 -14.29 4.86 -1.69
CA LEU A 73 -13.80 3.68 -2.39
C LEU A 73 -14.57 2.40 -2.04
N GLY A 74 -15.50 2.45 -1.07
CA GLY A 74 -16.32 1.31 -0.65
C GLY A 74 -15.64 0.38 0.36
N PHE A 75 -14.59 0.84 1.04
CA PHE A 75 -13.96 0.07 2.11
C PHE A 75 -14.80 0.13 3.40
N GLU A 76 -14.96 -1.01 4.05
CA GLU A 76 -15.60 -1.15 5.35
C GLU A 76 -14.53 -1.26 6.44
N GLN A 77 -14.64 -0.49 7.52
CA GLN A 77 -13.77 -0.68 8.69
C GLN A 77 -14.12 -2.02 9.36
N VAL A 78 -13.11 -2.87 9.55
CA VAL A 78 -13.29 -4.23 10.11
C VAL A 78 -12.48 -4.47 11.38
N LEU A 79 -11.49 -3.62 11.66
CA LEU A 79 -10.76 -3.60 12.93
C LEU A 79 -10.26 -2.18 13.22
N ALA A 80 -10.25 -1.82 14.50
CA ALA A 80 -9.54 -0.65 15.01
C ALA A 80 -8.96 -1.01 16.38
N ASP A 81 -7.64 -0.89 16.52
CA ASP A 81 -6.90 -1.09 17.76
C ASP A 81 -6.25 0.23 18.18
N GLU A 82 -6.58 0.69 19.38
CA GLU A 82 -5.95 1.88 19.97
C GLU A 82 -4.84 1.48 20.93
N TRP A 83 -3.73 2.22 20.92
CA TRP A 83 -2.67 2.08 21.91
C TRP A 83 -2.05 3.43 22.26
N PRO A 84 -1.53 3.59 23.49
CA PRO A 84 -0.68 4.72 23.83
C PRO A 84 0.69 4.55 23.16
N SER A 85 1.04 5.46 22.25
CA SER A 85 2.31 5.39 21.52
C SER A 85 3.51 5.59 22.44
N SER A 86 4.46 4.66 22.37
CA SER A 86 5.72 4.74 23.11
C SER A 86 6.60 5.92 22.67
N HIS A 87 6.36 6.45 21.47
CA HIS A 87 7.18 7.52 20.88
C HIS A 87 6.76 8.92 21.34
N ASN A 88 5.46 9.16 21.50
CA ASN A 88 4.92 10.51 21.72
C ASN A 88 3.86 10.59 22.83
N GLY A 89 3.45 9.46 23.43
CA GLY A 89 2.42 9.40 24.47
C GLY A 89 0.99 9.68 23.99
N VAL A 90 0.79 9.90 22.69
CA VAL A 90 -0.53 10.12 22.07
C VAL A 90 -1.18 8.77 21.84
N ILE A 91 -2.52 8.71 21.92
CA ILE A 91 -3.26 7.52 21.49
C ILE A 91 -3.19 7.45 19.97
N GLU A 92 -2.56 6.39 19.47
CA GLU A 92 -2.56 6.05 18.06
C GLU A 92 -3.56 4.93 17.80
N THR A 93 -3.95 4.77 16.54
CA THR A 93 -4.91 3.75 16.13
C THR A 93 -4.41 2.99 14.90
N PHE A 94 -4.66 1.70 14.89
CA PHE A 94 -4.30 0.76 13.83
C PHE A 94 -5.60 0.25 13.28
N PHE A 95 -5.80 0.53 12.01
CA PHE A 95 -7.03 0.22 11.33
C PHE A 95 -6.80 -0.93 10.37
N VAL A 96 -7.82 -1.77 10.25
CA VAL A 96 -7.99 -2.68 9.11
C VAL A 96 -9.32 -2.38 8.46
N PHE A 97 -9.27 -2.20 7.15
CA PHE A 97 -10.39 -1.99 6.26
C PHE A 97 -10.43 -3.12 5.24
N ALA A 98 -11.63 -3.52 4.82
CA ALA A 98 -11.82 -4.54 3.80
C ALA A 98 -12.84 -4.08 2.74
N HIS A 99 -12.61 -4.46 1.49
CA HIS A 99 -13.57 -4.26 0.41
C HIS A 99 -14.15 -5.60 -0.02
N ARG A 100 -15.40 -5.61 -0.47
CA ARG A 100 -16.10 -6.81 -1.00
C ARG A 100 -15.48 -7.40 -2.27
N ASP A 101 -14.48 -6.72 -2.85
CA ASP A 101 -13.75 -7.17 -4.04
C ASP A 101 -12.56 -8.08 -3.65
N GLY A 102 -12.37 -8.37 -2.36
CA GLY A 102 -11.20 -9.10 -1.86
C GLY A 102 -9.98 -8.19 -1.70
N LEU A 103 -10.17 -6.99 -1.15
CA LEU A 103 -9.07 -6.09 -0.78
C LEU A 103 -8.97 -6.02 0.73
N LEU A 104 -7.76 -6.14 1.27
CA LEU A 104 -7.49 -5.92 2.70
C LEU A 104 -6.50 -4.77 2.86
N LEU A 105 -6.94 -3.68 3.46
CA LEU A 105 -6.14 -2.49 3.71
C LEU A 105 -5.84 -2.38 5.20
N SER A 106 -4.60 -2.10 5.58
CA SER A 106 -4.23 -1.81 6.97
C SER A 106 -3.34 -0.58 7.05
N PHE A 107 -3.52 0.24 8.09
CA PHE A 107 -2.69 1.41 8.33
C PHE A 107 -2.66 1.79 9.81
N ASP A 108 -1.62 2.52 10.23
CA ASP A 108 -1.51 3.11 11.56
C ASP A 108 -1.44 4.65 11.50
N THR A 109 -1.87 5.29 12.58
CA THR A 109 -1.72 6.73 12.76
C THR A 109 -0.35 7.10 13.35
N PHE A 110 0.03 8.36 13.13
CA PHE A 110 1.13 9.03 13.81
C PHE A 110 0.66 10.40 14.30
N ARG A 111 1.07 10.74 15.53
CA ARG A 111 0.65 11.93 16.29
C ARG A 111 -0.89 12.05 16.36
N GLY A 112 -1.58 10.91 16.39
CA GLY A 112 -3.03 10.78 16.54
C GLY A 112 -3.89 11.24 15.37
N ASN A 113 -3.33 11.84 14.31
CA ASN A 113 -4.16 12.39 13.22
C ASN A 113 -3.61 12.24 11.80
N THR A 114 -2.43 11.65 11.62
CA THR A 114 -1.79 11.53 10.31
C THR A 114 -1.57 10.07 9.98
N VAL A 115 -1.80 9.65 8.73
CA VAL A 115 -1.50 8.28 8.30
C VAL A 115 0.01 8.09 8.13
N ASN A 116 0.56 7.03 8.72
CA ASN A 116 2.00 6.81 8.82
C ASN A 116 2.52 5.68 7.92
N ALA A 117 2.00 4.47 8.13
CA ALA A 117 2.17 3.33 7.23
C ALA A 117 0.80 2.92 6.70
N ALA A 118 0.71 2.55 5.42
CA ALA A 118 -0.52 2.00 4.85
C ALA A 118 -0.22 1.00 3.74
N LYS A 119 -0.96 -0.09 3.70
CA LYS A 119 -0.81 -1.16 2.69
C LYS A 119 -2.17 -1.70 2.31
N VAL A 120 -2.38 -1.98 1.02
CA VAL A 120 -3.53 -2.75 0.52
C VAL A 120 -3.05 -4.04 -0.14
N SER A 121 -3.45 -5.17 0.42
CA SER A 121 -3.17 -6.52 -0.07
C SER A 121 -4.34 -7.05 -0.91
N TYR A 122 -4.02 -7.84 -1.94
CA TYR A 122 -5.00 -8.37 -2.88
C TYR A 122 -4.45 -9.57 -3.68
N ASN A 123 -5.38 -10.31 -4.29
CA ASN A 123 -5.13 -11.23 -5.40
C ASN A 123 -5.74 -10.60 -6.67
N TRP A 124 -4.98 -10.52 -7.77
CA TRP A 124 -5.43 -9.84 -9.00
C TRP A 124 -5.09 -10.64 -10.24
N MET A 125 -6.11 -10.93 -11.07
CA MET A 125 -5.98 -11.61 -12.34
C MET A 125 -5.80 -10.59 -13.48
N PRO A 126 -4.60 -10.46 -14.07
CA PRO A 126 -4.38 -9.57 -15.20
C PRO A 126 -5.20 -9.98 -16.43
N LYS A 127 -5.71 -8.99 -17.16
CA LYS A 127 -6.38 -9.15 -18.47
C LYS A 127 -5.64 -8.43 -19.60
N VAL A 128 -4.37 -8.10 -19.38
CA VAL A 128 -3.51 -7.37 -20.32
C VAL A 128 -2.11 -7.99 -20.34
N ASP A 129 -1.44 -7.90 -21.49
CA ASP A 129 -0.08 -8.44 -21.67
C ASP A 129 0.98 -7.65 -20.88
N ASP A 130 0.78 -6.34 -20.71
CA ASP A 130 1.72 -5.42 -20.05
C ASP A 130 1.51 -5.30 -18.53
N TRP A 131 0.94 -6.35 -17.92
CA TRP A 131 0.53 -6.37 -16.50
C TRP A 131 1.64 -5.99 -15.51
N ARG A 132 2.92 -6.18 -15.87
CA ARG A 132 4.07 -5.84 -15.03
C ARG A 132 4.18 -4.35 -14.69
N ASN A 133 3.56 -3.46 -15.49
CA ASN A 133 3.55 -2.01 -15.28
C ASN A 133 2.38 -1.52 -14.42
N VAL A 134 1.51 -2.45 -13.98
CA VAL A 134 0.29 -2.16 -13.20
C VAL A 134 0.45 -2.57 -11.74
N ARG A 135 1.20 -3.65 -11.50
CA ARG A 135 1.46 -4.20 -10.16
C ARG A 135 2.53 -3.41 -9.40
N SER A 136 2.61 -3.65 -8.10
CA SER A 136 3.73 -3.22 -7.24
C SER A 136 4.52 -4.44 -6.74
N SER A 137 4.42 -4.78 -5.45
CA SER A 137 5.13 -5.88 -4.81
C SER A 137 4.29 -7.15 -4.77
N GLY A 138 4.93 -8.32 -4.91
CA GLY A 138 4.26 -9.62 -4.91
C GLY A 138 4.92 -10.63 -5.85
N HIS A 139 4.18 -11.70 -6.12
CA HIS A 139 4.56 -12.75 -7.06
C HIS A 139 3.36 -13.22 -7.88
N MET A 140 3.64 -13.96 -8.96
CA MET A 140 2.61 -14.61 -9.77
C MET A 140 2.41 -16.05 -9.27
N ASN A 141 1.16 -16.45 -9.06
CA ASN A 141 0.76 -17.81 -8.73
C ASN A 141 -0.45 -18.20 -9.59
N ASP A 142 -0.34 -19.26 -10.39
CA ASP A 142 -1.42 -19.75 -11.27
C ASP A 142 -2.14 -18.65 -12.09
N GLY A 143 -1.37 -17.70 -12.63
CA GLY A 143 -1.87 -16.59 -13.42
C GLY A 143 -2.43 -15.42 -12.61
N VAL A 144 -2.53 -15.54 -11.29
CA VAL A 144 -2.96 -14.48 -10.36
C VAL A 144 -1.75 -13.80 -9.74
N TRP A 145 -1.75 -12.47 -9.74
CA TRP A 145 -0.79 -11.69 -8.97
C TRP A 145 -1.22 -11.63 -7.50
N VAL A 146 -0.41 -12.22 -6.64
CA VAL A 146 -0.57 -12.21 -5.18
C VAL A 146 0.33 -11.12 -4.63
N GLY A 147 -0.25 -10.02 -4.14
CA GLY A 147 0.58 -8.85 -3.83
C GLY A 147 -0.08 -7.76 -3.03
N TYR A 148 0.59 -6.61 -3.01
CA TYR A 148 0.11 -5.41 -2.33
C TYR A 148 0.61 -4.12 -3.00
N HIS A 149 -0.07 -3.03 -2.70
CA HIS A 149 0.40 -1.66 -2.95
C HIS A 149 0.61 -0.91 -1.64
N ASP A 150 1.57 0.01 -1.63
CA ASP A 150 1.60 1.09 -0.65
C ASP A 150 0.34 1.93 -0.83
N ALA A 151 -0.39 2.14 0.26
CA ALA A 151 -1.69 2.84 0.24
C ALA A 151 -1.59 4.29 0.74
N ARG A 152 -0.39 4.79 1.07
CA ARG A 152 -0.17 6.15 1.58
C ARG A 152 -0.29 7.22 0.50
N GLU A 153 -0.03 6.86 -0.75
CA GLU A 153 -0.04 7.78 -1.88
C GLU A 153 -0.69 7.12 -3.10
N ALA A 154 -1.53 7.87 -3.82
CA ALA A 154 -2.16 7.46 -5.07
C ALA A 154 -2.98 6.15 -5.00
N LEU A 155 -3.64 5.89 -3.87
CA LEU A 155 -4.43 4.67 -3.65
C LEU A 155 -5.55 4.50 -4.71
N CYS A 156 -6.34 5.54 -4.95
CA CYS A 156 -7.43 5.51 -5.92
C CYS A 156 -6.90 5.21 -7.31
N HIS A 157 -5.86 5.93 -7.74
CA HIS A 157 -5.21 5.74 -9.02
C HIS A 157 -4.71 4.30 -9.19
N ASN A 158 -4.00 3.75 -8.21
CA ASN A 158 -3.47 2.39 -8.25
C ASN A 158 -4.59 1.33 -8.33
N LEU A 159 -5.64 1.47 -7.53
CA LEU A 159 -6.78 0.56 -7.57
C LEU A 159 -7.56 0.65 -8.89
N MET A 160 -7.77 1.85 -9.42
CA MET A 160 -8.41 2.03 -10.73
C MET A 160 -7.58 1.42 -11.86
N LYS A 161 -6.25 1.56 -11.80
CA LYS A 161 -5.35 0.95 -12.78
C LYS A 161 -5.45 -0.57 -12.79
N LEU A 162 -5.53 -1.18 -11.61
CA LEU A 162 -5.76 -2.63 -11.45
C LEU A 162 -7.14 -3.04 -11.99
N ARG A 163 -8.22 -2.34 -11.60
CA ARG A 163 -9.60 -2.63 -12.05
C ARG A 163 -9.77 -2.49 -13.57
N ASN A 164 -9.10 -1.52 -14.19
CA ASN A 164 -9.21 -1.30 -15.63
C ASN A 164 -8.44 -2.33 -16.48
N ARG A 165 -7.53 -3.09 -15.87
CA ARG A 165 -6.59 -3.97 -16.58
C ARG A 165 -6.63 -5.42 -16.10
N GLY A 166 -7.59 -5.75 -15.23
CA GLY A 166 -7.75 -7.08 -14.65
C GLY A 166 -8.88 -7.10 -13.65
N GLU A 167 -8.97 -8.18 -12.91
CA GLU A 167 -10.03 -8.39 -11.91
C GLU A 167 -9.42 -8.79 -10.57
N PHE A 168 -9.96 -8.23 -9.48
CA PHE A 168 -9.62 -8.75 -8.17
C PHE A 168 -10.27 -10.13 -7.97
N VAL A 169 -9.50 -11.03 -7.37
CA VAL A 169 -9.91 -12.41 -7.13
C VAL A 169 -10.37 -12.51 -5.69
N CYS A 170 -11.63 -12.90 -5.49
CA CYS A 170 -12.25 -13.06 -4.18
C CYS A 170 -13.16 -14.31 -4.20
N PRO A 171 -12.89 -15.36 -3.39
CA PRO A 171 -11.84 -15.45 -2.38
C PRO A 171 -10.42 -15.48 -2.98
N TRP A 172 -9.42 -15.15 -2.17
CA TRP A 172 -8.01 -15.21 -2.55
C TRP A 172 -7.59 -16.65 -2.86
N ILE A 173 -6.71 -16.84 -3.86
CA ILE A 173 -6.11 -18.15 -4.14
C ILE A 173 -4.91 -18.43 -3.23
N GLU A 174 -4.28 -17.38 -2.72
CA GLU A 174 -3.15 -17.43 -1.81
C GLU A 174 -3.22 -16.24 -0.86
N GLN A 175 -2.93 -16.46 0.42
CA GLN A 175 -2.76 -15.39 1.38
C GLN A 175 -1.35 -14.77 1.20
N PRO A 176 -1.21 -13.51 0.72
CA PRO A 176 0.07 -12.84 0.74
C PRO A 176 0.55 -12.70 2.18
N PHE A 177 1.85 -12.45 2.36
CA PHE A 177 2.38 -12.08 3.66
C PHE A 177 1.65 -10.86 4.25
N LEU A 178 0.82 -11.09 5.26
CA LEU A 178 0.08 -10.05 5.95
C LEU A 178 0.89 -9.53 7.13
N TRP A 179 1.19 -8.24 7.11
CA TRP A 179 1.85 -7.54 8.21
C TRP A 179 0.81 -6.69 8.95
N LEU A 180 -0.03 -7.34 9.76
CA LEU A 180 -1.04 -6.65 10.54
C LEU A 180 -0.46 -6.24 11.89
N LEU A 181 0.54 -5.38 11.86
CA LEU A 181 1.25 -4.88 13.05
C LEU A 181 1.24 -3.35 13.07
N HIS A 182 1.11 -2.76 14.25
CA HIS A 182 1.35 -1.33 14.44
C HIS A 182 2.82 -1.05 14.82
N TYR A 183 3.23 0.22 14.74
CA TYR A 183 4.61 0.64 15.02
C TYR A 183 5.17 0.05 16.32
N ASP A 184 4.43 0.16 17.43
CA ASP A 184 4.92 -0.29 18.74
C ASP A 184 4.99 -1.81 18.93
N ASP A 185 4.28 -2.61 18.13
CA ASP A 185 4.43 -4.08 18.17
C ASP A 185 5.88 -4.45 17.84
N THR A 186 6.44 -3.77 16.84
CA THR A 186 7.81 -4.02 16.35
C THR A 186 8.91 -3.56 17.31
N LYS A 187 8.54 -2.85 18.37
CA LYS A 187 9.47 -2.34 19.39
C LYS A 187 9.59 -3.27 20.58
N GLN A 188 8.70 -4.24 20.71
CA GLN A 188 8.79 -5.23 21.78
C GLN A 188 9.95 -6.20 21.49
N PRO A 189 10.83 -6.47 22.49
CA PRO A 189 11.84 -7.50 22.34
C PRO A 189 11.20 -8.85 22.02
N ASN A 190 11.71 -9.53 20.98
CA ASN A 190 11.21 -10.84 20.55
C ASN A 190 9.71 -10.87 20.18
N TYR A 191 9.17 -9.78 19.64
CA TYR A 191 7.78 -9.79 19.15
C TYR A 191 7.57 -10.90 18.12
N ASP A 192 6.43 -11.59 18.24
CA ASP A 192 6.02 -12.64 17.31
C ASP A 192 4.99 -12.07 16.32
N TYR A 193 5.46 -11.68 15.14
CA TYR A 193 4.59 -11.10 14.12
C TYR A 193 3.50 -12.07 13.66
N ALA A 194 3.77 -13.38 13.68
CA ALA A 194 2.83 -14.39 13.22
C ALA A 194 1.70 -14.58 14.23
N ALA A 195 2.04 -14.62 15.53
CA ALA A 195 1.05 -14.68 16.60
C ALA A 195 0.16 -13.42 16.62
N ILE A 196 0.77 -12.23 16.51
CA ILE A 196 0.05 -10.95 16.50
C ILE A 196 -0.87 -10.85 15.26
N THR A 197 -0.36 -11.19 14.08
CA THR A 197 -1.17 -11.18 12.85
C THR A 197 -2.33 -12.18 12.94
N SER A 198 -2.08 -13.38 13.49
CA SER A 198 -3.12 -14.41 13.66
C SER A 198 -4.21 -13.97 14.65
N GLU A 199 -3.82 -13.32 15.76
CA GLU A 199 -4.75 -12.73 16.72
C GLU A 199 -5.65 -11.69 16.05
N ARG A 200 -5.06 -10.75 15.29
CA ARG A 200 -5.85 -9.71 14.61
C ARG A 200 -6.74 -10.29 13.52
N ILE A 201 -6.27 -11.28 12.76
CA ILE A 201 -7.09 -12.01 11.79
C ILE A 201 -8.29 -12.65 12.48
N SER A 202 -8.11 -13.26 13.65
CA SER A 202 -9.20 -13.93 14.38
C SER A 202 -10.34 -12.99 14.78
N ARG A 203 -10.03 -11.70 14.93
CA ARG A 203 -10.97 -10.63 15.27
C ARG A 203 -11.69 -10.04 14.07
N LEU A 204 -11.25 -10.36 12.85
CA LEU A 204 -11.91 -9.89 11.63
C LEU A 204 -13.28 -10.57 11.44
N PRO A 205 -14.26 -9.88 10.84
CA PRO A 205 -15.54 -10.47 10.46
C PRO A 205 -15.36 -11.74 9.63
N GLN A 206 -16.29 -12.70 9.77
CA GLN A 206 -16.22 -13.99 9.10
C GLN A 206 -16.01 -13.84 7.59
N TRP A 207 -16.76 -12.95 6.92
CA TRP A 207 -16.64 -12.73 5.49
C TRP A 207 -15.24 -12.27 5.05
N VAL A 208 -14.50 -11.58 5.92
CA VAL A 208 -13.11 -11.18 5.64
C VAL A 208 -12.20 -12.39 5.76
N ARG A 209 -12.34 -13.14 6.86
CA ARG A 209 -11.58 -14.38 7.10
C ARG A 209 -11.79 -15.38 5.96
N ASP A 210 -13.01 -15.47 5.44
CA ASP A 210 -13.36 -16.37 4.33
C ASP A 210 -12.64 -15.98 3.03
N PHE A 211 -12.48 -14.69 2.72
CA PHE A 211 -11.81 -14.32 1.47
C PHE A 211 -10.29 -14.30 1.59
N ILE A 212 -9.71 -14.05 2.77
CA ILE A 212 -8.24 -14.03 2.94
C ILE A 212 -7.65 -15.42 3.22
N SER A 213 -8.49 -16.38 3.60
CA SER A 213 -8.10 -17.77 3.79
C SER A 213 -8.40 -18.52 2.50
N PRO A 214 -7.42 -18.78 1.63
CA PRO A 214 -7.65 -19.66 0.49
C PRO A 214 -8.24 -20.96 1.02
N ALA A 215 -9.44 -21.31 0.55
CA ALA A 215 -9.98 -22.63 0.81
C ALA A 215 -8.93 -23.64 0.38
N ALA A 216 -8.68 -24.68 1.18
CA ALA A 216 -7.83 -25.78 0.76
C ALA A 216 -8.44 -26.38 -0.53
N GLN A 217 -7.99 -25.90 -1.68
CA GLN A 217 -8.38 -26.44 -2.97
C GLN A 217 -7.68 -27.80 -3.09
N ASP A 218 -8.42 -28.83 -2.70
CA ASP A 218 -8.33 -30.22 -3.10
C ASP A 218 -6.98 -30.94 -2.89
N ALA A 219 -6.86 -31.51 -1.69
CA ALA A 219 -6.11 -32.75 -1.45
C ALA A 219 -6.79 -33.98 -2.10
N GLU A 220 -7.86 -33.80 -2.87
CA GLU A 220 -8.61 -34.86 -3.55
C GLU A 220 -8.74 -34.54 -5.05
N GLY A 221 -7.82 -35.03 -5.89
CA GLY A 221 -8.13 -35.07 -7.34
C GLY A 221 -6.99 -35.05 -8.36
N ARG A 222 -5.73 -34.83 -7.98
CA ARG A 222 -4.61 -35.03 -8.92
C ARG A 222 -4.24 -36.51 -8.98
N THR A 223 -4.97 -37.24 -9.84
CA THR A 223 -4.55 -38.58 -10.32
C THR A 223 -3.57 -38.36 -11.49
N PRO A 224 -2.45 -39.11 -11.56
CA PRO A 224 -1.29 -38.81 -12.41
C PRO A 224 -1.56 -38.77 -13.92
#